data_AF-A0A8S9FDA1-F1
#
_entry.id   AF-A0A8S9FDA1-F1
#
_cell.length_a   1.000
_cell.length_b   1.000
_cell.length_c   1.000
_cell.angle_alpha   90.00
_cell.angle_beta   90.00
_cell.angle_gamma   90.00
#
_symmetry.space_group_name_H-M   'P 1'
#
loop_
_entity.id
_entity.type
_entity.pdbx_description
1 polymer ?
#
loop_
_entity_poly.entity_id
_entity_poly.type
_entity_poly.pdbx_seq_one_letter_code
_entity_poly.pdbx_strand_id
1 'polypeptide(L)'
;MCFLDHLFAQQWRFNYKDFKDSEPDQNGLGRRLPVNYNDTHWIAMWISIPKRHIVVWDNICSSISPEDLDVVMESFLYMVPYLLVECASSDEQRAQNSQEPFTYERPTNIPPAQAGDCGVYTLKYIECHALGIKFSKKDFAKANKKTMKDKMAVDIFQELPDAHKFENKDNDGNLGAYEG
;
A
#
# COMPACT_ATOMS: atom_id res chain seq x y z
N MET A 1 -17.84 -23.06 5.31
CA MET A 1 -17.96 -21.62 4.97
C MET A 1 -16.85 -20.90 5.72
N CYS A 2 -15.94 -20.23 5.02
CA CYS A 2 -15.01 -19.30 5.64
C CYS A 2 -15.63 -17.91 5.61
N PHE A 3 -15.68 -17.24 6.75
CA PHE A 3 -16.11 -15.86 6.84
C PHE A 3 -14.87 -14.97 6.81
N LEU A 4 -14.96 -13.85 6.11
CA LEU A 4 -13.94 -12.81 6.21
C LEU A 4 -13.84 -12.37 7.66
N ASP A 5 -12.61 -12.16 8.12
CA ASP A 5 -12.39 -11.62 9.46
C ASP A 5 -13.17 -10.31 9.61
N HIS A 6 -13.89 -10.20 10.72
CA HIS A 6 -14.78 -9.08 10.98
C HIS A 6 -14.04 -7.74 11.06
N LEU A 7 -12.78 -7.71 11.54
CA LEU A 7 -11.97 -6.49 11.57
C LEU A 7 -11.56 -6.11 10.15
N PHE A 8 -11.13 -7.07 9.34
CA PHE A 8 -10.83 -6.83 7.94
C PHE A 8 -12.06 -6.28 7.20
N ALA A 9 -13.21 -6.94 7.32
CA ALA A 9 -14.44 -6.53 6.65
C ALA A 9 -14.93 -5.14 7.11
N GLN A 10 -14.83 -4.83 8.40
CA GLN A 10 -15.17 -3.51 8.93
C GLN A 10 -14.20 -2.44 8.41
N GLN A 11 -12.90 -2.64 8.58
CA GLN A 11 -11.87 -1.68 8.18
C GLN A 11 -11.97 -1.37 6.67
N TRP A 12 -12.18 -2.40 5.85
CA TRP A 12 -12.39 -2.21 4.43
C TRP A 12 -13.68 -1.48 4.13
N ARG A 13 -14.80 -1.87 4.74
CA ARG A 13 -16.07 -1.16 4.51
C ARG A 13 -15.98 0.33 4.89
N PHE A 14 -15.29 0.66 5.97
CA PHE A 14 -15.07 2.05 6.37
C PHE A 14 -14.20 2.82 5.38
N ASN A 15 -13.08 2.21 4.93
CA ASN A 15 -12.11 2.89 4.05
C ASN A 15 -12.42 2.76 2.56
N TYR A 16 -13.38 1.91 2.17
CA TYR A 16 -13.63 1.57 0.77
C TYR A 16 -14.07 2.80 -0.04
N LYS A 17 -14.84 3.71 0.58
CA LYS A 17 -15.23 4.94 -0.10
C LYS A 17 -14.01 5.80 -0.43
N ASP A 18 -13.14 6.03 0.55
CA ASP A 18 -11.92 6.81 0.35
C ASP A 18 -10.98 6.12 -0.65
N PHE A 19 -10.90 4.80 -0.62
CA PHE A 19 -10.19 4.01 -1.63
C PHE A 19 -10.78 4.23 -3.04
N LYS A 20 -12.10 4.16 -3.18
CA LYS A 20 -12.81 4.36 -4.46
C LYS A 20 -12.65 5.79 -4.97
N ASP A 21 -12.77 6.77 -4.09
CA ASP A 21 -12.72 8.20 -4.40
C ASP A 21 -11.29 8.73 -4.58
N SER A 22 -10.28 8.01 -4.07
CA SER A 22 -8.88 8.40 -4.26
C SER A 22 -8.54 8.52 -5.75
N GLU A 23 -7.77 9.56 -6.08
CA GLU A 23 -7.40 9.82 -7.46
C GLU A 23 -6.68 8.60 -8.03
N PRO A 24 -7.08 8.12 -9.22
CA PRO A 24 -6.33 7.07 -9.87
C PRO A 24 -4.90 7.55 -10.14
N ASP A 25 -4.02 6.60 -10.45
CA ASP A 25 -2.77 6.98 -11.11
C ASP A 25 -2.99 7.86 -12.35
N GLN A 26 -1.93 8.53 -12.81
CA GLN A 26 -1.91 9.37 -14.02
C GLN A 26 -2.56 8.75 -15.28
N ASN A 27 -2.78 7.43 -15.30
CA ASN A 27 -3.42 6.72 -16.41
C ASN A 27 -4.88 6.33 -16.12
N GLY A 28 -5.42 6.60 -14.94
CA GLY A 28 -6.76 6.14 -14.54
C GLY A 28 -6.80 4.69 -14.01
N LEU A 29 -5.66 4.00 -13.90
CA LEU A 29 -5.60 2.54 -13.98
C LEU A 29 -5.46 1.80 -12.65
N GLY A 30 -5.22 2.49 -11.53
CA GLY A 30 -5.04 1.80 -10.26
C GLY A 30 -5.03 2.64 -9.01
N ARG A 31 -4.96 1.93 -7.88
CA ARG A 31 -4.99 2.44 -6.51
C ARG A 31 -3.77 1.96 -5.74
N ARG A 32 -3.28 2.76 -4.78
CA ARG A 32 -2.05 2.48 -4.03
C ARG A 32 -2.36 2.28 -2.56
N LEU A 33 -1.78 1.26 -1.94
CA LEU A 33 -2.01 0.93 -0.54
C LEU A 33 -0.68 0.62 0.14
N PRO A 34 -0.32 1.31 1.23
CA PRO A 34 0.68 0.81 2.15
C PRO A 34 0.06 -0.34 2.97
N VAL A 35 0.77 -1.45 3.09
CA VAL A 35 0.37 -2.60 3.92
C VAL A 35 1.48 -2.90 4.91
N ASN A 36 1.11 -3.05 6.19
CA ASN A 36 2.03 -3.44 7.25
C ASN A 36 1.89 -4.94 7.52
N TYR A 37 2.97 -5.69 7.32
CA TYR A 37 3.07 -7.10 7.63
C TYR A 37 3.58 -7.28 9.07
N ASN A 38 2.80 -7.98 9.90
CA ASN A 38 3.11 -8.29 11.29
C ASN A 38 3.61 -7.08 12.10
N ASP A 39 3.03 -5.90 11.87
CA ASP A 39 3.37 -4.62 12.54
C ASP A 39 4.86 -4.22 12.48
N THR A 40 5.63 -4.80 11.55
CA THR A 40 7.09 -4.68 11.50
C THR A 40 7.63 -4.32 10.13
N HIS A 41 6.91 -4.62 9.04
CA HIS A 41 7.40 -4.39 7.68
C HIS A 41 6.35 -3.77 6.77
N TRP A 42 6.68 -2.62 6.17
CA TRP A 42 5.80 -1.93 5.25
C TRP A 42 6.12 -2.28 3.80
N ILE A 43 5.09 -2.72 3.06
CA ILE A 43 5.12 -2.92 1.60
C ILE A 43 4.15 -1.94 0.92
N ALA A 44 4.42 -1.61 -0.35
CA ALA A 44 3.48 -0.85 -1.17
C ALA A 44 2.80 -1.78 -2.18
N MET A 45 1.48 -1.69 -2.28
CA MET A 45 0.69 -2.39 -3.30
C MET A 45 0.13 -1.40 -4.30
N TRP A 46 0.20 -1.74 -5.59
CA TRP A 46 -0.54 -1.07 -6.65
C TRP A 46 -1.54 -2.03 -7.29
N ILE A 47 -2.82 -1.73 -7.13
CA ILE A 47 -3.93 -2.54 -7.65
C ILE A 47 -4.38 -1.94 -8.97
N SER A 48 -4.11 -2.62 -10.08
CA SER A 48 -4.64 -2.27 -11.38
C SER A 48 -5.99 -2.94 -11.61
N ILE A 49 -7.07 -2.16 -11.56
CA ILE A 49 -8.44 -2.66 -11.78
C ILE A 49 -8.61 -3.15 -13.22
N PRO A 50 -8.23 -2.39 -14.27
CA PRO A 50 -8.44 -2.81 -15.65
C PRO A 50 -7.62 -4.04 -16.02
N LYS A 51 -6.41 -4.18 -15.47
CA LYS A 51 -5.54 -5.35 -15.70
C LYS A 51 -5.83 -6.52 -14.76
N ARG A 52 -6.66 -6.32 -13.74
CA ARG A 52 -6.92 -7.29 -12.67
C ARG A 52 -5.63 -7.85 -12.07
N HIS A 53 -4.69 -6.95 -11.81
CA HIS A 53 -3.33 -7.31 -11.41
C HIS A 53 -2.83 -6.41 -10.29
N ILE A 54 -2.15 -7.00 -9.32
CA ILE A 54 -1.57 -6.28 -8.18
C ILE A 54 -0.05 -6.37 -8.24
N VAL A 55 0.63 -5.23 -8.18
CA VAL A 55 2.09 -5.19 -8.05
C VAL A 55 2.45 -4.90 -6.60
N VAL A 56 3.29 -5.75 -6.01
CA VAL A 56 3.78 -5.59 -4.63
C VAL A 56 5.23 -5.12 -4.66
N TRP A 57 5.46 -3.86 -4.30
CA TRP A 57 6.80 -3.32 -4.09
C TRP A 57 7.27 -3.58 -2.66
N ASP A 58 8.02 -4.66 -2.50
CA ASP A 58 8.64 -5.08 -1.25
C ASP A 58 10.13 -4.69 -1.22
N ASN A 59 10.46 -3.64 -0.47
CA ASN A 59 11.82 -3.11 -0.40
C ASN A 59 12.78 -3.96 0.48
N ILE A 60 12.28 -4.95 1.22
CA ILE A 60 13.10 -5.90 1.99
C ILE A 60 12.52 -7.29 1.77
N CYS A 61 12.75 -7.88 0.58
CA CYS A 61 12.18 -9.19 0.20
C CYS A 61 12.47 -10.34 1.16
N SER A 62 13.47 -10.23 2.03
CA SER A 62 13.75 -11.22 3.07
C SER A 62 12.81 -11.15 4.28
N SER A 63 12.03 -10.07 4.42
CA SER A 63 11.10 -9.86 5.53
C SER A 63 9.82 -10.68 5.39
N ILE A 64 9.45 -11.08 4.17
CA ILE A 64 8.26 -11.89 3.89
C ILE A 64 8.66 -13.03 2.95
N SER A 65 8.45 -14.26 3.39
CA SER A 65 8.64 -15.44 2.53
C SER A 65 7.66 -15.40 1.35
N PRO A 66 7.97 -16.02 0.20
CA PRO A 66 7.01 -16.17 -0.89
C PRO A 66 5.68 -16.77 -0.42
N GLU A 67 5.73 -17.79 0.44
CA GLU A 67 4.56 -18.51 0.94
C GLU A 67 3.69 -17.65 1.87
N ASP A 68 4.31 -16.87 2.76
CA ASP A 68 3.56 -15.94 3.61
C ASP A 68 2.96 -14.81 2.78
N LEU A 69 3.68 -14.33 1.77
CA LEU A 69 3.16 -13.32 0.86
C LEU A 69 1.97 -13.85 0.06
N ASP A 70 2.01 -15.11 -0.40
CA ASP A 70 0.87 -15.76 -1.07
C ASP A 70 -0.37 -15.73 -0.19
N VAL A 71 -0.24 -16.05 1.11
CA VAL A 71 -1.35 -16.01 2.08
C VAL A 71 -1.90 -14.59 2.26
N VAL A 72 -1.02 -13.60 2.40
CA VAL A 72 -1.43 -12.18 2.49
C VAL A 72 -2.18 -11.78 1.23
N MET A 73 -1.62 -12.10 0.05
CA MET A 73 -2.15 -11.69 -1.24
C MET A 73 -3.48 -12.36 -1.56
N GLU A 74 -3.65 -13.65 -1.26
CA GLU A 74 -4.88 -14.41 -1.49
C GLU A 74 -6.11 -13.59 -1.05
N SER A 75 -6.07 -13.03 0.16
CA SER A 75 -7.13 -12.17 0.68
C SER A 75 -7.51 -11.03 -0.28
N PHE A 76 -6.54 -10.27 -0.78
CA PHE A 76 -6.80 -9.16 -1.70
C PHE A 76 -7.25 -9.64 -3.08
N LEU A 77 -6.68 -10.73 -3.59
CA LEU A 77 -6.98 -11.23 -4.94
C LEU A 77 -8.44 -11.65 -5.09
N TYR A 78 -9.03 -12.23 -4.04
CA TYR A 78 -10.44 -12.57 -4.02
C TYR A 78 -11.33 -11.38 -3.66
N MET A 79 -10.95 -10.61 -2.63
CA MET A 79 -11.84 -9.56 -2.12
C MET A 79 -12.01 -8.36 -3.02
N VAL A 80 -10.95 -7.93 -3.72
CA VAL A 80 -11.05 -6.77 -4.62
C VAL A 80 -12.13 -7.00 -5.70
N PRO A 81 -12.15 -8.12 -6.45
CA PRO A 81 -13.25 -8.47 -7.35
C PRO A 81 -14.64 -8.40 -6.70
N TYR A 82 -14.81 -9.00 -5.51
CA TYR A 82 -16.10 -9.02 -4.82
C TYR A 82 -16.57 -7.61 -4.47
N LEU A 83 -15.68 -6.77 -3.93
CA LEU A 83 -15.99 -5.39 -3.56
C LEU A 83 -16.33 -4.54 -4.79
N LEU A 84 -15.65 -4.74 -5.93
CA LEU A 84 -15.95 -4.05 -7.18
C LEU A 84 -17.37 -4.36 -7.69
N VAL A 85 -17.83 -5.61 -7.56
CA VAL A 85 -19.20 -6.01 -7.90
C VAL A 85 -20.21 -5.47 -6.89
N GLU A 86 -19.96 -5.66 -5.60
CA GLU A 86 -20.89 -5.29 -4.54
C GLU A 86 -21.14 -3.78 -4.49
N CYS A 87 -20.08 -2.98 -4.69
CA CYS A 87 -20.14 -1.52 -4.62
C CYS A 87 -20.32 -0.82 -5.98
N ALA A 88 -20.67 -1.58 -7.02
CA ALA A 88 -21.08 -1.04 -8.30
C ALA A 88 -22.41 -0.27 -8.16
N SER A 89 -22.51 0.87 -8.85
CA SER A 89 -23.68 1.76 -8.76
C SER A 89 -24.81 1.38 -9.72
N SER A 90 -24.55 0.51 -10.70
CA SER A 90 -25.53 -0.01 -11.65
C SER A 90 -25.28 -1.47 -11.99
N ASP A 91 -26.31 -2.16 -12.48
CA ASP A 91 -26.19 -3.55 -12.92
C ASP A 91 -25.27 -3.70 -14.15
N GLU A 92 -25.16 -2.66 -14.99
CA GLU A 92 -24.22 -2.62 -16.11
C GLU A 92 -22.77 -2.64 -15.63
N GLN A 93 -22.45 -1.87 -14.58
CA GLN A 93 -21.12 -1.90 -13.95
C GLN A 93 -20.85 -3.25 -13.28
N ARG A 94 -21.86 -3.86 -12.65
CA ARG A 94 -21.73 -5.22 -12.09
C ARG A 94 -21.40 -6.23 -13.18
N ALA A 95 -22.09 -6.17 -14.32
CA ALA A 95 -21.86 -7.06 -15.44
C ALA A 95 -20.46 -6.90 -16.09
N GLN A 96 -19.84 -5.73 -15.97
CA GLN A 96 -18.48 -5.47 -16.43
C GLN A 96 -17.41 -6.03 -15.48
N ASN A 97 -17.73 -6.21 -14.20
CA ASN A 97 -16.80 -6.66 -13.18
C ASN A 97 -16.82 -8.20 -13.05
N SER A 98 -15.79 -8.87 -13.56
CA SER A 98 -15.57 -10.29 -13.28
C SER A 98 -15.28 -10.54 -11.79
N GLN A 99 -15.80 -11.64 -11.25
CA GLN A 99 -15.50 -12.14 -9.90
C GLN A 99 -14.26 -13.06 -9.84
N GLU A 100 -13.59 -13.31 -10.97
CA GLU A 100 -12.37 -14.12 -10.97
C GLU A 100 -11.29 -13.51 -10.06
N PRO A 101 -10.40 -14.29 -9.44
CA PRO A 101 -9.34 -13.71 -8.63
C PRO A 101 -8.43 -12.80 -9.47
N PHE A 102 -7.92 -11.74 -8.86
CA PHE A 102 -6.84 -10.97 -9.49
C PHE A 102 -5.55 -11.81 -9.50
N THR A 103 -4.60 -11.38 -10.30
CA THR A 103 -3.23 -11.90 -10.28
C THR A 103 -2.31 -10.93 -9.53
N TYR A 104 -1.11 -11.37 -9.14
CA TYR A 104 -0.13 -10.48 -8.56
C TYR A 104 1.31 -10.80 -8.97
N GLU A 105 2.19 -9.83 -8.83
CA GLU A 105 3.63 -10.00 -8.95
C GLU A 105 4.37 -9.24 -7.85
N ARG A 106 5.55 -9.76 -7.46
CA ARG A 106 6.52 -9.08 -6.60
C ARG A 106 7.79 -8.79 -7.41
N PRO A 107 7.96 -7.59 -7.99
CA PRO A 107 9.15 -7.25 -8.74
C PRO A 107 10.41 -7.23 -7.85
N THR A 108 11.50 -7.81 -8.33
CA THR A 108 12.78 -7.87 -7.61
C THR A 108 13.76 -6.76 -8.02
N ASN A 109 13.45 -6.03 -9.10
CA ASN A 109 14.29 -4.99 -9.68
C ASN A 109 14.00 -3.59 -9.12
N ILE A 110 13.69 -3.51 -7.82
CA ILE A 110 13.37 -2.25 -7.12
C ILE A 110 14.49 -1.87 -6.13
N PRO A 111 14.66 -0.57 -5.80
CA PRO A 111 15.69 -0.13 -4.84
C PRO A 111 15.53 -0.70 -3.41
N PRO A 112 16.46 -1.53 -2.91
CA PRO A 112 16.27 -2.14 -1.59
C PRO A 112 16.38 -1.11 -0.45
N ALA A 113 15.64 -1.35 0.63
CA ALA A 113 15.72 -0.58 1.87
C ALA A 113 16.56 -1.34 2.93
N GLN A 114 16.94 -0.62 3.99
CA GLN A 114 17.49 -1.23 5.21
C GLN A 114 16.39 -1.37 6.27
N ALA A 115 16.63 -2.21 7.28
CA ALA A 115 15.76 -2.28 8.44
C ALA A 115 15.52 -0.87 9.04
N GLY A 116 14.26 -0.55 9.34
CA GLY A 116 13.84 0.77 9.82
C GLY A 116 13.56 1.82 8.72
N ASP A 117 13.71 1.47 7.44
CA ASP A 117 13.42 2.38 6.31
C ASP A 117 12.27 1.95 5.42
N CYS A 118 11.68 0.77 5.66
CA CYS A 118 10.66 0.20 4.81
C CYS A 118 9.46 1.14 4.61
N GLY A 119 9.03 1.86 5.65
CA GLY A 119 7.94 2.83 5.54
C GLY A 119 8.26 4.00 4.59
N VAL A 120 9.46 4.58 4.69
CA VAL A 120 9.90 5.71 3.86
C VAL A 120 10.06 5.28 2.41
N TYR A 121 10.60 4.10 2.16
CA TYR A 121 10.74 3.56 0.81
C TYR A 121 9.37 3.23 0.21
N THR A 122 8.46 2.65 0.99
CA THR A 122 7.07 2.37 0.62
C THR A 122 6.34 3.63 0.17
N LEU A 123 6.41 4.72 0.95
CA LEU A 123 5.85 6.01 0.55
C LEU A 123 6.52 6.56 -0.72
N LYS A 124 7.84 6.42 -0.84
CA LYS A 124 8.56 6.92 -2.02
C LYS A 124 8.19 6.18 -3.30
N TYR A 125 7.93 4.87 -3.22
CA TYR A 125 7.41 4.11 -4.36
C TYR A 125 6.03 4.57 -4.78
N ILE A 126 5.16 4.81 -3.82
CA ILE A 126 3.81 5.33 -4.05
C ILE A 126 3.88 6.68 -4.76
N GLU A 127 4.71 7.61 -4.26
CA GLU A 127 4.94 8.93 -4.84
C GLU A 127 5.51 8.85 -6.26
N CYS A 128 6.61 8.13 -6.46
CA CYS A 128 7.22 7.95 -7.79
C CYS A 128 6.23 7.35 -8.79
N HIS A 129 5.47 6.34 -8.38
CA HIS A 129 4.45 5.72 -9.23
C HIS A 129 3.27 6.67 -9.50
N ALA A 130 2.88 7.52 -8.55
CA ALA A 130 1.86 8.56 -8.74
C ALA A 130 2.26 9.56 -9.81
N LEU A 131 3.52 10.00 -9.77
CA LEU A 131 4.08 10.98 -10.70
C LEU A 131 4.55 10.39 -12.03
N GLY A 132 4.45 9.07 -12.22
CA GLY A 132 4.97 8.41 -13.43
C GLY A 132 6.49 8.39 -13.55
N ILE A 133 7.20 8.61 -12.45
CA ILE A 133 8.66 8.68 -12.40
C ILE A 133 9.22 7.28 -12.12
N LYS A 134 10.25 6.89 -12.86
CA LYS A 134 10.95 5.62 -12.63
C LYS A 134 11.68 5.64 -11.29
N PHE A 135 11.77 4.48 -10.64
CA PHE A 135 12.57 4.34 -9.43
C PHE A 135 14.06 4.54 -9.75
N SER A 136 14.60 5.70 -9.35
CA SER A 136 15.97 6.10 -9.60
C SER A 136 16.89 5.55 -8.51
N LYS A 137 17.90 4.76 -8.88
CA LYS A 137 18.93 4.31 -7.91
C LYS A 137 19.61 5.48 -7.18
N LYS A 138 19.68 6.64 -7.83
CA LYS A 138 20.23 7.86 -7.22
C LYS A 138 19.30 8.37 -6.12
N ASP A 139 18.00 8.43 -6.36
CA ASP A 139 17.05 9.02 -5.40
C ASP A 139 16.90 8.13 -4.16
N PHE A 140 16.94 6.81 -4.37
CA PHE A 140 16.90 5.80 -3.31
C PHE A 140 18.29 5.45 -2.73
N ALA A 141 19.33 6.22 -3.06
CA ALA A 141 20.66 6.00 -2.51
C ALA A 141 20.69 6.30 -1.02
N LYS A 142 21.50 5.54 -0.26
CA LYS A 142 21.66 5.71 1.20
C LYS A 142 21.96 7.16 1.60
N ALA A 143 22.76 7.88 0.81
CA ALA A 143 23.11 9.28 1.06
C ALA A 143 21.89 10.23 1.03
N ASN A 144 20.83 9.86 0.30
CA ASN A 144 19.62 10.67 0.14
C ASN A 144 18.51 10.29 1.13
N LYS A 145 18.71 9.24 1.95
CA LYS A 145 17.73 8.75 2.93
C LYS A 145 17.24 9.86 3.87
N LYS A 146 18.15 10.63 4.46
CA LYS A 146 17.78 11.73 5.35
C LYS A 146 16.91 12.75 4.64
N THR A 147 17.33 13.18 3.45
CA THR A 147 16.57 14.11 2.62
C THR A 147 15.18 13.59 2.25
N MET A 148 15.03 12.29 1.97
CA MET A 148 13.72 11.68 1.73
C MET A 148 12.83 11.75 2.98
N LYS A 149 13.36 11.37 4.16
CA LYS A 149 12.63 11.44 5.43
C LYS A 149 12.22 12.87 5.78
N ASP A 150 13.15 13.81 5.68
CA ASP A 150 12.92 15.22 6.00
C ASP A 150 11.84 15.83 5.09
N LYS A 151 11.87 15.52 3.78
CA LYS A 151 10.83 15.97 2.84
C LYS A 151 9.46 15.40 3.19
N MET A 152 9.36 14.09 3.40
CA MET A 152 8.09 13.47 3.78
C MET A 152 7.54 14.02 5.11
N ALA A 153 8.41 14.26 6.09
CA ALA A 153 8.00 14.86 7.36
C ALA A 153 7.45 16.28 7.17
N VAL A 154 8.08 17.08 6.31
CA VAL A 154 7.59 18.42 5.95
C VAL A 154 6.24 18.35 5.24
N ASP A 155 6.10 17.47 4.25
CA ASP A 155 4.86 17.30 3.49
C ASP A 155 3.71 16.88 4.42
N ILE A 156 3.92 15.89 5.29
CA ILE A 156 2.93 15.44 6.28
C ILE A 156 2.54 16.59 7.23
N PHE A 157 3.53 17.35 7.72
CA PHE A 157 3.27 18.47 8.62
C PHE A 157 2.45 19.58 7.95
N GLN A 158 2.66 19.82 6.66
CA GLN A 158 1.91 20.81 5.88
C GLN A 158 0.49 20.36 5.58
N GLU A 159 0.28 19.08 5.25
CA GLU A 159 -1.05 18.51 4.98
C GLU A 159 -1.90 18.37 6.25
N LEU A 160 -1.25 18.19 7.41
CA LEU A 160 -1.92 18.02 8.70
C LEU A 160 -1.46 19.08 9.72
N PRO A 161 -1.80 20.36 9.54
CA PRO A 161 -1.32 21.44 10.41
C PRO A 161 -1.75 21.28 11.87
N ASP A 162 -2.87 20.57 12.12
CA ASP A 162 -3.39 20.28 13.45
C ASP A 162 -3.02 18.88 13.97
N ALA A 163 -2.15 18.12 13.29
CA ALA A 163 -1.81 16.75 13.70
C ALA A 163 -1.21 16.65 15.10
N HIS A 164 -0.53 17.70 15.54
CA HIS A 164 0.02 17.83 16.90
C HIS A 164 -1.04 17.79 18.01
N LYS A 165 -2.34 17.89 17.67
CA LYS A 165 -3.48 17.79 18.59
C LYS A 165 -4.14 16.40 18.59
N PHE A 166 -3.78 15.52 17.66
CA PHE A 166 -4.35 14.17 17.65
C PHE A 166 -3.80 13.37 18.83
N GLU A 167 -4.69 12.66 19.53
CA GLU A 167 -4.26 11.64 20.48
C GLU A 167 -3.56 10.52 19.71
N ASN A 168 -2.30 10.24 20.07
CA ASN A 168 -1.60 9.08 19.54
C ASN A 168 -2.30 7.81 20.07
N LYS A 169 -2.93 7.06 19.17
CA LYS A 169 -3.57 5.77 19.47
C LYS A 169 -2.73 4.59 18.99
N ASP A 170 -1.53 4.85 18.47
CA ASP A 170 -0.64 3.81 17.99
C ASP A 170 -0.01 3.08 19.18
N ASN A 171 0.21 1.77 19.02
CA ASN A 171 0.80 0.92 20.05
C ASN A 171 2.29 1.27 20.17
N ASP A 172 2.70 1.97 21.23
CA ASP A 172 4.02 2.58 21.46
C ASP A 172 5.22 1.59 21.51
N GLY A 173 5.04 0.32 21.15
CA GLY A 173 6.04 -0.74 21.24
C GLY A 173 7.31 -0.55 20.40
N ASN A 174 7.33 0.39 19.46
CA ASN A 174 8.45 0.62 18.53
C ASN A 174 9.27 1.90 18.82
N LEU A 175 9.02 2.62 19.92
CA LEU A 175 9.77 3.84 20.25
C LEU A 175 11.28 3.60 20.45
N GLY A 176 11.68 2.38 20.86
CA GLY A 176 13.09 2.01 21.06
C GLY A 176 13.90 1.79 19.76
N ALA A 177 13.27 1.80 18.58
CA ALA A 177 13.96 1.58 17.31
C ALA A 177 14.64 2.84 16.74
N TYR A 178 14.43 4.00 17.36
CA TYR A 178 14.95 5.30 16.90
C TYR A 178 16.12 5.83 17.74
N GLU A 179 16.57 5.09 18.76
CA GLU A 179 17.82 5.40 19.48
C GLU A 179 18.99 4.68 18.80
N GLY A 180 19.55 5.33 17.78
CA GLY A 180 20.78 4.92 17.10
C GLY A 180 21.63 6.12 16.73
#